data_AF-A0A5N6CPG6-F1
#
_entry.id   AF-A0A5N6CPG6-F1
#
_cell.length_a   1.000
_cell.length_b   1.000
_cell.length_c   1.000
_cell.angle_alpha   90.00
_cell.angle_beta   90.00
_cell.angle_gamma   90.00
#
_symmetry.space_group_name_H-M   'P 1'
#
loop_
_entity.id
_entity.type
_entity.pdbx_description
1 polymer ?
#
loop_
_entity_poly.entity_id
_entity_poly.type
_entity_poly.pdbx_seq_one_letter_code
_entity_poly.pdbx_strand_id
1 'polypeptide(L)'
;MRAQGMSPEALKAEVERRYRDKVYRAPAKAGLSYMIAPVMRTIGPPDLQVRTMSMPHFMFYAPGLTNADLGARPDLAEPASLMSPFIDRQGNDEQSYMIQMVGAAEKAAILAEEKPLLDDLCAYRDVLCASQVAH
;
A
#
# COMPACT_ATOMS: atom_id res chain seq x y z
N MET A 1 2.12 1.74 22.28
CA MET A 1 2.50 3.17 22.17
C MET A 1 1.29 4.07 21.96
N ARG A 2 0.55 4.01 20.83
CA ARG A 2 -0.71 4.78 20.68
C ARG A 2 -1.79 4.43 21.72
N ALA A 3 -2.02 3.14 21.94
CA ALA A 3 -2.92 2.65 22.99
C ALA A 3 -2.47 3.01 24.43
N GLN A 4 -1.23 3.46 24.60
CA GLN A 4 -0.66 3.89 25.88
C GLN A 4 -0.69 5.42 26.03
N GLY A 5 -1.43 6.13 25.16
CA GLY A 5 -1.61 7.58 25.25
C GLY A 5 -0.59 8.44 24.47
N MET A 6 0.35 7.82 23.75
CA MET A 6 1.31 8.58 22.92
C MET A 6 0.61 9.24 21.73
N SER A 7 0.92 10.51 21.45
CA SER A 7 0.41 11.23 20.28
C SER A 7 0.95 10.65 18.96
N PRO A 8 0.32 10.90 17.80
CA PRO A 8 0.86 10.49 16.50
C PRO A 8 2.29 10.99 16.25
N GLU A 9 2.57 12.24 16.57
CA GLU A 9 3.86 12.91 16.32
C GLU A 9 4.94 12.31 17.20
N ALA A 10 4.64 12.12 18.49
CA ALA A 10 5.55 11.48 19.44
C ALA A 10 5.80 10.02 19.05
N LEU A 11 4.78 9.29 18.58
CA LEU A 11 4.95 7.93 18.08
C LEU A 11 5.88 7.91 16.87
N LYS A 12 5.64 8.76 15.87
CA LYS A 12 6.49 8.84 14.67
C LYS A 12 7.93 9.12 15.08
N ALA A 13 8.17 10.12 15.91
CA ALA A 13 9.50 10.47 16.39
C ALA A 13 10.19 9.30 17.11
N GLU A 14 9.46 8.55 17.94
CA GLU A 14 9.99 7.40 18.66
C GLU A 14 10.31 6.22 17.74
N VAL A 15 9.45 5.92 16.76
CA VAL A 15 9.72 4.88 15.75
C VAL A 15 10.98 5.24 14.94
N GLU A 16 11.07 6.47 14.46
CA GLU A 16 12.25 6.96 13.72
C GLU A 16 13.52 6.90 14.57
N ARG A 17 13.45 7.28 15.85
CA ARG A 17 14.57 7.18 16.79
C ARG A 17 15.03 5.74 16.95
N ARG A 18 14.11 4.77 17.09
CA ARG A 18 14.47 3.35 17.23
C ARG A 18 15.15 2.76 16.00
N TYR A 19 14.83 3.23 14.80
CA TYR A 19 15.56 2.86 13.57
C TYR A 19 16.96 3.48 13.53
N ARG A 20 17.09 4.77 13.88
CA ARG A 20 18.42 5.42 13.98
C ARG A 20 19.32 4.74 15.00
N ASP A 21 18.77 4.41 16.16
CA ASP A 21 19.50 3.76 17.26
C ASP A 21 19.69 2.24 17.05
N LYS A 22 19.22 1.71 15.91
CA LYS A 22 19.30 0.29 15.53
C LYS A 22 18.65 -0.68 16.54
N VAL A 23 17.70 -0.18 17.32
CA VAL A 23 16.75 -0.97 18.10
C VAL A 23 15.78 -1.68 17.16
N TYR A 24 15.27 -0.94 16.16
CA TYR A 24 14.63 -1.49 14.97
C TYR A 24 15.63 -1.49 13.83
N ARG A 25 15.54 -2.49 12.96
CA ARG A 25 16.44 -2.67 11.83
C ARG A 25 15.64 -3.10 10.62
N ALA A 26 16.09 -2.68 9.45
CA ALA A 26 15.62 -3.26 8.20
C ALA A 26 15.79 -4.80 8.22
N PRO A 27 14.87 -5.56 7.60
CA PRO A 27 15.04 -7.01 7.47
C PRO A 27 16.38 -7.36 6.81
N ALA A 28 17.14 -8.28 7.40
CA ALA A 28 18.43 -8.72 6.86
C ALA A 28 18.29 -9.67 5.66
N LYS A 29 17.08 -10.16 5.39
CA LYS A 29 16.76 -11.05 4.28
C LYS A 29 15.68 -10.41 3.43
N ALA A 30 15.68 -10.77 2.16
CA ALA A 30 14.53 -10.51 1.29
C ALA A 30 13.27 -11.15 1.90
N GLY A 31 12.13 -10.53 1.62
CA GLY A 31 10.83 -11.03 2.03
C GLY A 31 9.72 -10.36 1.24
N LEU A 32 8.52 -10.93 1.38
CA LEU A 32 7.33 -10.53 0.66
C LEU A 32 6.19 -10.35 1.66
N SER A 33 5.53 -9.21 1.58
CA SER A 33 4.18 -9.00 2.07
C SER A 33 3.24 -8.84 0.87
N TYR A 34 1.94 -9.06 1.02
CA TYR A 34 1.00 -8.98 -0.08
C TYR A 34 -0.34 -8.43 0.37
N MET A 35 -0.94 -7.61 -0.49
CA MET A 35 -2.31 -7.11 -0.34
C MET A 35 -3.06 -7.47 -1.61
N ILE A 36 -3.57 -8.71 -1.66
CA ILE A 36 -4.28 -9.27 -2.82
C ILE A 36 -5.80 -9.24 -2.66
N ALA A 37 -6.30 -8.63 -1.58
CA ALA A 37 -7.73 -8.50 -1.35
C ALA A 37 -8.41 -7.73 -2.50
N PRO A 38 -9.69 -8.04 -2.79
CA PRO A 38 -10.42 -7.43 -3.91
C PRO A 38 -10.67 -5.93 -3.71
N VAL A 39 -10.62 -5.47 -2.46
CA VAL A 39 -10.84 -4.09 -2.04
C VAL A 39 -9.83 -3.68 -0.98
N MET A 40 -9.32 -2.46 -1.10
CA MET A 40 -8.51 -1.80 -0.07
C MET A 40 -9.05 -0.39 0.18
N ARG A 41 -8.88 0.09 1.42
CA ARG A 41 -9.14 1.49 1.77
C ARG A 41 -7.88 2.11 2.30
N THR A 42 -7.38 3.13 1.61
CA THR A 42 -6.14 3.80 1.96
C THR A 42 -6.23 5.31 1.69
N ILE A 43 -5.27 6.04 2.25
CA ILE A 43 -5.05 7.45 1.96
C ILE A 43 -4.06 7.53 0.80
N GLY A 44 -4.34 8.38 -0.19
CA GLY A 44 -3.42 8.58 -1.31
C GLY A 44 -3.46 10.01 -1.82
N PRO A 45 -2.39 10.47 -2.51
CA PRO A 45 -2.42 11.71 -3.28
C PRO A 45 -3.56 11.73 -4.32
N PRO A 46 -3.96 12.93 -4.80
CA PRO A 46 -3.36 14.23 -4.48
C PRO A 46 -3.93 14.88 -3.20
N ASP A 47 -5.12 14.49 -2.74
CA ASP A 47 -5.87 15.19 -1.69
C ASP A 47 -5.80 14.53 -0.30
N LEU A 48 -5.05 13.43 -0.19
CA LEU A 48 -4.87 12.67 1.05
C LEU A 48 -6.21 12.25 1.69
N GLN A 49 -7.23 12.05 0.86
CA GLN A 49 -8.52 11.51 1.30
C GLN A 49 -8.48 9.99 1.34
N VAL A 50 -9.30 9.41 2.23
CA VAL A 50 -9.48 7.96 2.28
C VAL A 50 -10.31 7.51 1.09
N ARG A 51 -9.74 6.68 0.24
CA ARG A 51 -10.40 6.13 -0.95
C ARG A 51 -10.53 4.63 -0.84
N THR A 52 -11.59 4.11 -1.43
CA THR A 52 -11.77 2.68 -1.69
C THR A 52 -11.26 2.41 -3.09
N MET A 53 -10.48 1.35 -3.28
CA MET A 53 -9.94 0.97 -4.58
C MET A 53 -9.69 -0.52 -4.65
N SER A 54 -9.58 -1.06 -5.86
CA SER A 54 -9.08 -2.40 -6.10
C SER A 54 -7.68 -2.30 -6.68
N MET A 55 -6.68 -2.52 -5.82
CA MET A 55 -5.27 -2.46 -6.19
C MET A 55 -4.56 -3.68 -5.58
N PRO A 56 -4.87 -4.92 -6.01
CA PRO A 56 -4.16 -6.09 -5.52
C PRO A 56 -2.68 -6.06 -5.95
N HIS A 57 -1.77 -6.23 -5.01
CA HIS A 57 -0.32 -6.13 -5.26
C HIS A 57 0.55 -6.92 -4.28
N PHE A 58 1.78 -7.17 -4.71
CA PHE A 58 2.88 -7.71 -3.93
C PHE A 58 3.78 -6.57 -3.43
N MET A 59 4.32 -6.72 -2.22
CA MET A 59 5.21 -5.76 -1.56
C MET A 59 6.50 -6.46 -1.14
N PHE A 60 7.53 -6.36 -1.99
CA PHE A 60 8.84 -6.88 -1.66
C PHE A 60 9.57 -5.89 -0.75
N TYR A 61 10.19 -6.34 0.34
CA TYR A 61 11.01 -5.43 1.16
C TYR A 61 12.18 -4.90 0.32
N ALA A 62 12.29 -3.58 0.23
CA ALA A 62 13.33 -2.91 -0.55
C ALA A 62 13.96 -1.74 0.23
N PRO A 63 14.59 -1.98 1.41
CA PRO A 63 15.17 -0.91 2.23
C PRO A 63 16.24 -0.13 1.46
N GLY A 64 16.15 1.19 1.47
CA GLY A 64 17.11 2.12 0.85
C GLY A 64 17.01 2.26 -0.66
N LEU A 65 16.17 1.47 -1.35
CA LEU A 65 15.94 1.59 -2.78
C LEU A 65 14.98 2.75 -3.08
N THR A 66 15.14 3.44 -4.20
CA THR A 66 14.28 4.55 -4.63
C THR A 66 13.69 4.34 -6.02
N ASN A 67 12.67 5.11 -6.38
CA ASN A 67 12.12 5.11 -7.73
C ASN A 67 13.14 5.55 -8.79
N ALA A 68 14.10 6.41 -8.43
CA ALA A 68 15.17 6.82 -9.35
C ALA A 68 16.09 5.66 -9.71
N ASP A 69 16.40 4.77 -8.76
CA ASP A 69 17.22 3.58 -8.99
C ASP A 69 16.56 2.60 -9.97
N LEU A 70 15.22 2.58 -10.00
CA LEU A 70 14.42 1.77 -10.94
C LEU A 70 14.11 2.49 -12.26
N GLY A 71 14.32 3.81 -12.34
CA GLY A 71 13.78 4.64 -13.41
C GLY A 71 12.24 4.74 -13.41
N ALA A 72 11.60 4.39 -12.29
CA ALA A 72 10.15 4.41 -12.14
C ALA A 72 9.63 5.84 -11.88
N ARG A 73 8.42 6.12 -12.38
CA ARG A 73 7.70 7.39 -12.15
C ARG A 73 6.23 7.07 -11.85
N PRO A 74 5.94 6.49 -10.68
CA PRO A 74 4.57 6.14 -10.32
C PRO A 74 3.73 7.40 -10.11
N ASP A 75 2.53 7.41 -10.68
CA ASP A 75 1.51 8.42 -10.47
C ASP A 75 0.17 7.73 -10.18
N LEU A 76 -0.40 7.99 -9.00
CA LEU A 76 -1.70 7.43 -8.63
C LEU A 76 -2.86 7.98 -9.47
N ALA A 77 -2.68 9.12 -10.13
CA ALA A 77 -3.63 9.66 -11.10
C ALA A 77 -3.50 8.98 -12.49
N GLU A 78 -2.42 8.24 -12.74
CA GLU A 78 -2.19 7.52 -14.00
C GLU A 78 -1.98 6.01 -13.72
N PRO A 79 -3.05 5.20 -13.63
CA PRO A 79 -2.96 3.78 -13.24
C PRO A 79 -1.97 2.95 -14.07
N ALA A 80 -1.79 3.28 -15.35
CA ALA A 80 -0.84 2.60 -16.22
C ALA A 80 0.62 2.76 -15.75
N SER A 81 0.95 3.88 -15.09
CA SER A 81 2.28 4.13 -14.53
C SER A 81 2.63 3.19 -13.37
N LEU A 82 1.62 2.61 -12.72
CA LEU A 82 1.77 1.72 -11.56
C LEU A 82 1.97 0.25 -11.95
N MET A 83 1.84 -0.09 -13.24
CA MET A 83 1.92 -1.49 -13.69
C MET A 83 3.36 -2.04 -13.68
N SER A 84 4.36 -1.17 -13.85
CA SER A 84 5.76 -1.52 -13.63
C SER A 84 6.10 -1.43 -12.14
N PRO A 85 7.07 -2.23 -11.64
CA PRO A 85 7.47 -2.16 -10.25
C PRO A 85 7.90 -0.74 -9.86
N PHE A 86 7.46 -0.29 -8.68
CA PHE A 86 7.82 1.02 -8.14
C PHE A 86 8.07 0.93 -6.65
N ILE A 87 8.82 1.88 -6.11
CA ILE A 87 9.10 1.99 -4.68
C ILE A 87 8.02 2.82 -3.99
N ASP A 88 7.46 2.25 -2.94
CA ASP A 88 6.67 2.93 -1.93
C ASP A 88 7.46 3.04 -0.62
N ARG A 89 7.75 4.28 -0.22
CA ARG A 89 8.54 4.59 0.97
C ARG A 89 7.60 4.85 2.15
N GLN A 90 7.45 3.86 3.02
CA GLN A 90 6.56 3.93 4.18
C GLN A 90 7.29 4.51 5.38
N GLY A 91 7.39 5.84 5.48
CA GLY A 91 8.04 6.53 6.61
C GLY A 91 9.48 6.94 6.30
N ASN A 92 10.43 6.05 6.59
CA ASN A 92 11.86 6.26 6.31
C ASN A 92 12.41 5.26 5.30
N ASP A 93 13.67 5.45 4.90
CA ASP A 93 14.29 4.68 3.81
C ASP A 93 14.44 3.20 4.17
N GLU A 94 14.57 2.85 5.45
CA GLU A 94 14.65 1.46 5.92
C GLU A 94 13.28 0.74 5.90
N GLN A 95 12.21 1.49 5.68
CA GLN A 95 10.81 1.03 5.64
C GLN A 95 10.23 1.09 4.21
N SER A 96 11.06 0.96 3.18
CA SER A 96 10.62 0.96 1.79
C SER A 96 10.21 -0.43 1.28
N TYR A 97 9.19 -0.45 0.43
CA TYR A 97 8.74 -1.62 -0.32
C TYR A 97 8.84 -1.37 -1.82
N MET A 98 9.16 -2.40 -2.60
CA MET A 98 8.85 -2.43 -4.03
C MET A 98 7.47 -3.02 -4.22
N ILE A 99 6.55 -2.22 -4.74
CA ILE A 99 5.21 -2.63 -5.11
C ILE A 99 5.24 -3.19 -6.54
N GLN A 100 4.65 -4.38 -6.71
CA GLN A 100 4.32 -4.95 -8.01
C GLN A 100 2.83 -5.25 -8.04
N MET A 101 2.11 -4.55 -8.92
CA MET A 101 0.70 -4.82 -9.19
C MET A 101 0.53 -6.25 -9.71
N VAL A 102 -0.54 -6.93 -9.30
CA VAL A 102 -0.93 -8.18 -9.97
C VAL A 102 -1.37 -7.87 -11.40
N GLY A 103 -1.24 -8.85 -12.30
CA GLY A 103 -1.65 -8.70 -13.68
C GLY A 103 -3.16 -8.50 -13.83
N ALA A 104 -3.58 -8.00 -14.99
CA ALA A 104 -4.98 -7.72 -15.27
C ALA A 104 -5.86 -8.98 -15.19
N ALA A 105 -5.32 -10.14 -15.63
CA ALA A 105 -6.03 -11.41 -15.58
C ALA A 105 -6.23 -11.88 -14.13
N GLU A 106 -5.18 -11.81 -13.31
CA GLU A 106 -5.24 -12.18 -11.89
C GLU A 106 -6.17 -11.25 -11.12
N LYS A 107 -6.11 -9.94 -11.38
CA LYS A 107 -7.04 -8.98 -10.79
C LYS A 107 -8.49 -9.29 -11.16
N ALA A 108 -8.77 -9.59 -12.43
CA ALA A 108 -10.11 -9.94 -12.88
C ALA A 108 -10.62 -11.22 -12.21
N ALA A 109 -9.76 -12.22 -12.03
CA ALA A 109 -10.11 -13.45 -11.32
C ALA A 109 -10.45 -13.18 -9.85
N ILE A 110 -9.62 -12.43 -9.12
CA ILE A 110 -9.87 -12.03 -7.72
C ILE A 110 -11.22 -11.32 -7.59
N LEU A 111 -11.52 -10.37 -8.49
CA LEU A 111 -12.78 -9.62 -8.46
C LEU A 111 -14.00 -10.48 -8.78
N ALA A 112 -13.85 -11.47 -9.67
CA ALA A 112 -14.94 -12.38 -10.03
C ALA A 112 -15.24 -13.37 -8.89
N GLU A 113 -14.21 -13.95 -8.28
CA GLU A 113 -14.33 -14.89 -7.17
C GLU A 113 -14.94 -14.21 -5.93
N GLU A 114 -14.51 -12.99 -5.63
CA GLU A 114 -14.93 -12.24 -4.45
C GLU A 114 -16.15 -11.34 -4.68
N LYS A 115 -16.85 -11.51 -5.80
CA LYS A 115 -18.04 -10.72 -6.11
C LYS A 115 -19.09 -10.74 -4.97
N PRO A 116 -19.41 -11.88 -4.34
CA PRO A 116 -20.38 -11.89 -3.22
C PRO A 116 -19.96 -10.98 -2.06
N LEU A 117 -18.67 -11.03 -1.67
CA LEU A 117 -18.14 -10.16 -0.62
C LEU A 117 -18.25 -8.68 -1.01
N LEU A 118 -17.92 -8.34 -2.26
CA LEU A 118 -18.02 -6.97 -2.74
C LEU A 118 -19.47 -6.47 -2.73
N ASP A 119 -20.42 -7.31 -3.14
CA ASP A 119 -21.85 -6.99 -3.11
C ASP A 119 -22.34 -6.77 -1.66
N ASP A 120 -21.93 -7.63 -0.72
CA ASP A 120 -22.25 -7.48 0.71
C ASP A 120 -21.67 -6.20 1.31
N LEU A 121 -20.41 -5.87 0.99
CA LEU A 121 -19.76 -4.63 1.45
C LEU A 121 -20.45 -3.39 0.89
N CYS A 122 -20.82 -3.42 -0.39
CA CYS A 122 -21.61 -2.37 -1.04
C CYS A 122 -22.96 -2.17 -0.35
N ALA A 123 -23.68 -3.26 -0.07
CA ALA A 123 -24.99 -3.22 0.59
C ALA A 123 -24.88 -2.72 2.04
N TYR A 124 -23.78 -3.01 2.73
CA TYR A 124 -23.55 -2.57 4.10
C TYR A 124 -23.24 -1.07 4.18
N ARG A 125 -22.37 -0.54 3.32
CA ARG A 125 -22.01 0.88 3.32
C ARG A 125 -21.39 1.34 2.00
N ASP A 126 -21.94 2.39 1.41
CA ASP A 126 -21.49 2.99 0.15
C ASP A 126 -19.98 3.26 0.09
N VAL A 127 -19.38 3.72 1.19
CA VAL A 127 -17.95 4.02 1.24
C VAL A 127 -17.06 2.78 1.08
N LEU A 128 -17.61 1.57 1.17
CA LEU A 128 -16.91 0.30 0.95
C LEU A 128 -17.15 -0.24 -0.47
N CYS A 129 -18.04 0.39 -1.24
CA CYS A 129 -18.45 -0.12 -2.52
C CYS A 129 -17.41 0.17 -3.60
N ALA A 130 -16.83 -0.89 -4.16
CA ALA A 130 -15.77 -0.79 -5.16
C ALA A 130 -16.28 -0.39 -6.56
N SER A 131 -17.59 -0.32 -6.81
CA SER A 131 -18.16 0.12 -8.09
C SER A 131 -18.03 1.64 -8.35
N GLN A 132 -17.55 2.40 -7.36
CA GLN A 132 -17.11 3.80 -7.55
C GLN A 132 -15.62 3.92 -7.93
N VAL A 133 -14.93 2.79 -8.09
CA VAL A 133 -13.51 2.74 -8.49
C VAL A 133 -13.47 2.72 -10.02
N ALA A 134 -13.83 3.85 -10.63
CA ALA A 134 -13.52 4.06 -12.03
C ALA A 134 -12.00 4.09 -12.21
N HIS A 135 -11.56 3.45 -13.29
CA HIS A 135 -10.18 3.21 -13.70
C HIS A 135 -9.23 4.36 -13.42
#